data_AF-A0A952ADT3-F1
#
_entry.id   AF-A0A952ADT3-F1
#
_cell.length_a   1.000
_cell.length_b   1.000
_cell.length_c   1.000
_cell.angle_alpha   90.00
_cell.angle_beta   90.00
_cell.angle_gamma   90.00
#
_symmetry.space_group_name_H-M   'P 1'
#
loop_
_entity.id
_entity.type
_entity.pdbx_description
1 polymer ?
#
loop_
_entity_poly.entity_id
_entity_poly.type
_entity_poly.pdbx_seq_one_letter_code
_entity_poly.pdbx_strand_id
1 'polypeptide(L)'
;MSVMQVLLPVFVQVLLTFVLLFRMGYLRVTTIRSGEVKMKDIALREPNWMPRTLQVANAFHNQLELPLLFYVLTILVLITRQADIAFVTLAWIFVVLRVLHAWIHVTSNHVRRRAVAFMAGAMVLAVMWLLFMLRILFAS
;
A
#
# COMPACT_ATOMS: atom_id res chain seq x y z
N MET A 1 20.23 8.22 -11.41
CA MET A 1 18.87 7.99 -11.95
C MET A 1 18.12 9.30 -12.05
N SER A 2 17.15 9.45 -12.96
CA SER A 2 16.34 10.68 -13.00
C SER A 2 15.29 10.67 -11.88
N VAL A 3 14.94 11.86 -11.36
CA VAL A 3 13.89 11.99 -10.34
C VAL A 3 12.57 11.40 -10.83
N MET A 4 12.26 11.58 -12.11
CA MET A 4 11.06 11.01 -12.74
C MET A 4 11.01 9.48 -12.59
N GLN A 5 12.11 8.77 -12.86
CA GLN A 5 12.16 7.30 -12.75
C GLN A 5 11.90 6.81 -11.32
N VAL A 6 12.37 7.56 -10.33
CA VAL A 6 12.19 7.25 -8.91
C VAL A 6 10.74 7.50 -8.46
N LEU A 7 10.08 8.52 -9.00
CA LEU A 7 8.72 8.90 -8.59
C LEU A 7 7.61 8.10 -9.29
N LEU A 8 7.85 7.50 -10.45
CA LEU A 8 6.82 6.72 -11.16
C LEU A 8 6.21 5.58 -10.32
N PRO A 9 6.98 4.73 -9.61
CA PRO A 9 6.41 3.75 -8.68
C PRO A 9 5.58 4.39 -7.56
N VAL A 10 6.02 5.55 -7.05
CA VAL A 10 5.30 6.29 -6.01
C VAL A 10 3.92 6.71 -6.51
N PHE A 11 3.81 7.22 -7.74
CA PHE A 11 2.53 7.61 -8.31
C PHE A 11 1.56 6.44 -8.45
N VAL A 12 2.05 5.26 -8.84
CA VAL A 12 1.21 4.05 -8.93
C VAL A 12 0.70 3.64 -7.55
N GLN A 13 1.56 3.70 -6.53
CA GLN A 13 1.17 3.37 -5.15
C GLN A 13 0.15 4.39 -4.60
N VAL A 14 0.33 5.68 -4.88
CA VAL A 14 -0.62 6.74 -4.51
C VAL A 14 -1.97 6.54 -5.20
N LEU A 15 -1.95 6.24 -6.51
CA LEU A 15 -3.16 5.96 -7.28
C LEU A 15 -3.92 4.76 -6.72
N LEU A 16 -3.22 3.68 -6.38
CA LEU A 16 -3.82 2.50 -5.74
C LEU A 16 -4.54 2.86 -4.43
N THR A 17 -3.91 3.70 -3.60
CA THR A 17 -4.50 4.18 -2.34
C THR A 17 -5.76 4.99 -2.60
N PHE A 18 -5.76 5.90 -3.59
CA PHE A 18 -6.96 6.67 -3.95
C PHE A 18 -8.08 5.78 -4.51
N VAL A 19 -7.77 4.80 -5.35
CA VAL A 19 -8.76 3.85 -5.88
C VAL A 19 -9.46 3.12 -4.74
N LEU A 20 -8.71 2.63 -3.75
CA LEU A 20 -9.29 1.95 -2.59
C LEU A 20 -10.05 2.90 -1.68
N LEU A 21 -9.56 4.14 -1.49
CA LEU A 21 -10.24 5.18 -0.72
C LEU A 21 -11.63 5.47 -1.30
N PHE A 22 -11.70 5.77 -2.59
CA PHE A 22 -12.97 6.10 -3.24
C PHE A 22 -13.91 4.91 -3.30
N ARG A 23 -13.38 3.69 -3.52
CA ARG A 23 -14.20 2.47 -3.49
C ARG A 23 -14.78 2.20 -2.11
N MET A 24 -13.98 2.34 -1.05
CA MET A 24 -14.45 2.22 0.33
C MET A 24 -15.51 3.28 0.63
N GLY A 25 -15.26 4.54 0.26
CA GLY A 25 -16.21 5.64 0.46
C GLY A 25 -17.55 5.39 -0.22
N TYR A 26 -17.52 4.95 -1.49
CA TYR A 26 -18.71 4.56 -2.23
C TYR A 26 -19.50 3.46 -1.50
N LEU A 27 -18.85 2.35 -1.13
CA LEU A 27 -19.51 1.23 -0.44
C LEU A 27 -20.13 1.66 0.90
N ARG A 28 -19.42 2.48 1.68
CA ARG A 28 -19.94 3.00 2.95
C ARG A 28 -21.21 3.84 2.74
N VAL A 29 -21.20 4.74 1.76
CA VAL A 29 -22.36 5.58 1.43
C VAL A 29 -23.53 4.73 0.95
N THR A 30 -23.28 3.72 0.10
CA THR A 30 -24.35 2.85 -0.40
C THR A 30 -25.00 2.03 0.71
N THR A 31 -24.23 1.44 1.63
CA THR A 31 -24.77 0.61 2.72
C THR A 31 -25.52 1.43 3.78
N ILE A 32 -25.17 2.71 3.94
CA ILE A 32 -25.92 3.62 4.81
C ILE A 32 -27.24 4.02 4.14
N ARG A 33 -27.20 4.38 2.85
CA ARG A 33 -28.40 4.80 2.09
C ARG A 33 -29.41 3.68 1.89
N SER A 34 -28.96 2.42 1.77
CA SER A 34 -29.82 1.25 1.71
C SER A 34 -30.48 0.90 3.05
N GLY A 35 -30.01 1.48 4.16
CA GLY A 35 -30.48 1.16 5.51
C GLY A 35 -29.86 -0.12 6.09
N GLU A 36 -28.93 -0.77 5.38
CA GLU A 36 -28.23 -1.98 5.84
C GLU A 36 -27.31 -1.68 7.05
N VAL A 37 -26.79 -0.45 7.14
CA VAL A 37 -25.96 0.02 8.26
C VAL A 37 -26.52 1.35 8.78
N LYS A 38 -26.77 1.43 10.09
CA LYS A 38 -27.21 2.69 10.72
C LYS A 38 -26.00 3.46 11.22
N MET A 39 -25.97 4.78 11.01
CA MET A 39 -24.83 5.62 11.43
C MET A 39 -24.52 5.51 12.93
N LYS A 40 -25.54 5.36 13.77
CA LYS A 40 -25.36 5.20 15.22
C LYS A 40 -24.56 3.95 15.60
N ASP A 41 -24.60 2.90 14.77
CA ASP A 41 -23.96 1.62 15.04
C ASP A 41 -22.48 1.63 14.61
N ILE A 42 -21.99 2.73 14.02
CA ILE A 42 -20.62 2.90 13.51
C ILE A 42 -19.97 4.23 13.96
N ALA A 43 -20.62 4.97 14.87
CA ALA A 43 -20.25 6.33 15.25
C ALA A 43 -18.87 6.39 15.93
N LEU A 44 -18.46 5.32 16.64
CA LEU A 44 -17.18 5.21 17.33
C LEU A 44 -16.19 4.30 16.60
N ARG A 45 -16.39 4.08 15.29
CA ARG A 45 -15.60 3.16 14.43
C ARG A 45 -15.76 1.69 14.80
N GLU A 46 -16.93 1.31 15.29
CA GLU A 46 -17.29 -0.09 15.45
C GLU A 46 -17.22 -0.83 14.10
N PRO A 47 -16.78 -2.10 14.08
CA PRO A 47 -16.63 -2.88 12.85
C PRO A 47 -17.96 -3.43 12.30
N ASN A 48 -19.08 -2.72 12.53
CA ASN A 48 -20.44 -3.15 12.18
C ASN A 48 -20.79 -2.90 10.70
N TRP A 49 -19.80 -2.90 9.82
CA TRP A 49 -19.97 -2.77 8.38
C TRP A 49 -20.29 -4.12 7.74
N MET A 50 -21.01 -4.09 6.62
CA MET A 50 -21.18 -5.29 5.80
C MET A 50 -19.82 -5.91 5.42
N PRO A 51 -19.72 -7.24 5.28
CA PRO A 51 -18.45 -7.92 5.03
C PRO A 51 -17.68 -7.35 3.83
N ARG A 52 -18.37 -6.98 2.76
CA ARG A 52 -17.77 -6.39 1.57
C ARG A 52 -17.17 -5.01 1.82
N THR A 53 -17.88 -4.16 2.57
CA THR A 53 -17.42 -2.82 2.93
C THR A 53 -16.22 -2.90 3.88
N LEU A 54 -16.26 -3.81 4.85
CA LEU A 54 -15.15 -4.08 5.76
C LEU A 54 -13.93 -4.62 5.03
N GLN A 55 -14.11 -5.55 4.08
CA GLN A 55 -13.03 -6.10 3.25
C GLN A 55 -12.29 -5.01 2.46
N VAL A 56 -13.01 -4.09 1.81
CA VAL A 56 -12.38 -3.00 1.05
C VAL A 56 -11.73 -1.97 2.00
N ALA A 57 -12.35 -1.68 3.14
CA ALA A 57 -11.76 -0.79 4.16
C ALA A 57 -10.44 -1.36 4.70
N ASN A 58 -10.39 -2.67 4.99
CA ASN A 58 -9.16 -3.34 5.44
C ASN A 58 -8.08 -3.35 4.35
N ALA A 59 -8.47 -3.53 3.08
CA ALA A 59 -7.55 -3.42 1.96
C ALA A 59 -6.96 -2.00 1.84
N PHE A 60 -7.77 -0.97 2.02
CA PHE A 60 -7.33 0.43 2.05
C PHE A 60 -6.35 0.69 3.20
N HIS A 61 -6.71 0.31 4.43
CA HIS A 61 -5.84 0.50 5.61
C HIS A 61 -4.49 -0.19 5.43
N ASN A 62 -4.45 -1.40 4.85
CA ASN A 62 -3.20 -2.09 4.59
C ASN A 62 -2.29 -1.38 3.55
N GLN A 63 -2.83 -0.54 2.67
CA GLN A 63 -2.02 0.30 1.78
C GLN A 63 -1.43 1.55 2.47
N LEU A 64 -1.75 1.77 3.75
CA LEU A 64 -1.17 2.86 4.55
C LEU A 64 -0.08 2.37 5.51
N GLU A 65 0.10 1.05 5.67
CA GLU A 65 1.09 0.44 6.56
C GLU A 65 2.48 0.39 5.91
N LEU A 66 2.81 -0.70 5.20
CA LEU A 66 4.12 -0.86 4.54
C LEU A 66 4.45 0.27 3.54
N PRO A 67 3.49 0.78 2.75
CA PRO A 67 3.80 1.86 1.81
C PRO A 67 4.29 3.15 2.47
N LEU A 68 3.98 3.38 3.76
CA LEU A 68 4.54 4.51 4.51
C LEU A 68 6.07 4.42 4.56
N LEU A 69 6.61 3.26 4.91
CA LEU A 69 8.06 3.04 4.94
C LEU A 69 8.70 3.13 3.55
N PHE A 70 7.97 2.75 2.49
CA PHE A 70 8.42 2.94 1.11
C PHE A 70 8.49 4.42 0.72
N TYR A 71 7.50 5.24 1.09
CA TYR A 71 7.53 6.68 0.83
C TYR A 71 8.67 7.37 1.58
N VAL A 72 8.86 7.04 2.86
CA VAL A 72 9.97 7.55 3.66
C VAL A 72 11.31 7.20 3.02
N LEU A 73 11.51 5.93 2.67
CA LEU A 73 12.75 5.50 2.04
C LEU A 73 13.00 6.22 0.70
N THR A 74 11.97 6.39 -0.12
CA THR A 74 12.09 7.08 -1.40
C THR A 74 12.54 8.54 -1.21
N ILE A 75 11.97 9.24 -0.22
CA ILE A 75 12.37 10.61 0.13
C ILE A 75 13.84 10.64 0.58
N LEU A 76 14.24 9.74 1.48
CA LEU A 76 15.61 9.67 1.98
C LEU A 76 16.62 9.40 0.84
N VAL A 77 16.30 8.46 -0.04
CA VAL A 77 17.14 8.12 -1.20
C VAL A 77 17.27 9.30 -2.18
N LEU A 78 16.22 10.10 -2.37
CA LEU A 78 16.28 11.32 -3.18
C LEU A 78 17.14 12.41 -2.54
N ILE A 79 16.96 12.69 -1.24
CA ILE A 79 17.69 13.74 -0.52
C ILE A 79 19.18 13.41 -0.41
N THR A 80 19.51 12.16 -0.12
CA THR A 80 20.90 11.67 -0.03
C THR A 80 21.53 11.43 -1.40
N ARG A 81 20.78 11.60 -2.49
CA ARG A 81 21.21 11.34 -3.88
C ARG A 81 21.72 9.91 -4.12
N GLN A 82 21.20 8.95 -3.35
CA GLN A 82 21.58 7.53 -3.42
C GLN A 82 20.71 6.72 -4.39
N ALA A 83 19.94 7.40 -5.25
CA ALA A 83 19.01 6.77 -6.18
C ALA A 83 19.74 6.12 -7.37
N ASP A 84 19.65 4.80 -7.46
CA ASP A 84 20.26 3.99 -8.51
C ASP A 84 19.26 3.03 -9.17
N ILE A 85 19.75 2.25 -10.14
CA ILE A 85 18.93 1.30 -10.88
C ILE A 85 18.35 0.22 -9.97
N ALA A 86 19.11 -0.28 -8.99
CA ALA A 86 18.63 -1.31 -8.07
C ALA A 86 17.44 -0.80 -7.25
N PHE A 87 17.50 0.44 -6.74
CA PHE A 87 16.39 1.05 -6.03
C PHE A 87 15.12 1.13 -6.90
N VAL A 88 15.24 1.65 -8.14
CA VAL A 88 14.09 1.81 -9.05
C VAL A 88 13.47 0.46 -9.41
N THR A 89 14.28 -0.56 -9.69
CA THR A 89 13.80 -1.92 -9.97
C THR A 89 13.04 -2.51 -8.79
N LEU A 90 13.61 -2.43 -7.57
CA LEU A 90 12.95 -2.95 -6.37
C LEU A 90 11.67 -2.17 -6.03
N ALA A 91 11.66 -0.85 -6.25
CA ALA A 91 10.47 -0.02 -6.07
C ALA A 91 9.32 -0.47 -6.99
N TRP A 92 9.60 -0.77 -8.27
CA TRP A 92 8.59 -1.33 -9.17
C TRP A 92 8.08 -2.69 -8.73
N ILE A 93 8.98 -3.60 -8.33
CA ILE A 93 8.60 -4.91 -7.81
C ILE A 93 7.69 -4.76 -6.58
N PHE A 94 8.08 -3.89 -5.64
CA PHE A 94 7.29 -3.60 -4.45
C PHE A 94 5.87 -3.14 -4.82
N VAL A 95 5.74 -2.14 -5.69
CA VAL A 95 4.44 -1.57 -6.05
C VAL A 95 3.57 -2.55 -6.84
N VAL A 96 4.15 -3.37 -7.72
CA VAL A 96 3.40 -4.45 -8.40
C VAL A 96 2.87 -5.47 -7.39
N LEU A 97 3.67 -5.86 -6.39
CA LEU A 97 3.21 -6.73 -5.30
C LEU A 97 2.11 -6.07 -4.47
N ARG A 98 2.15 -4.75 -4.26
CA ARG A 98 1.07 -4.00 -3.59
C ARG A 98 -0.24 -4.01 -4.37
N VAL A 99 -0.16 -3.84 -5.69
CA VAL A 99 -1.32 -3.93 -6.59
C VAL A 99 -1.90 -5.35 -6.57
N LEU A 100 -1.06 -6.38 -6.71
CA LEU A 100 -1.50 -7.78 -6.66
C LEU A 100 -2.14 -8.12 -5.31
N HIS A 101 -1.52 -7.71 -4.21
CA HIS A 101 -2.06 -7.89 -2.87
C HIS A 101 -3.44 -7.23 -2.71
N ALA A 102 -3.57 -5.97 -3.11
CA ALA A 102 -4.85 -5.25 -3.09
C ALA A 102 -5.89 -5.96 -3.93
N TRP A 103 -5.54 -6.36 -5.16
CA TRP A 103 -6.41 -7.06 -6.08
C TRP A 103 -6.97 -8.35 -5.48
N ILE A 104 -6.10 -9.22 -4.93
CA ILE A 104 -6.51 -10.45 -4.25
C ILE A 104 -7.43 -10.12 -3.08
N HIS A 105 -7.06 -9.13 -2.26
CA HIS A 105 -7.83 -8.73 -1.09
C HIS A 105 -9.24 -8.29 -1.47
N VAL A 106 -9.41 -7.45 -2.49
CA VAL A 106 -10.73 -6.92 -2.88
C VAL A 106 -11.51 -7.80 -3.85
N THR A 107 -10.97 -8.93 -4.31
CA THR A 107 -11.68 -9.88 -5.19
C THR A 107 -11.96 -11.19 -4.44
N SER A 108 -11.12 -12.20 -4.62
CA SER A 108 -11.26 -13.55 -4.06
C SER A 108 -11.06 -13.62 -2.56
N ASN A 109 -10.34 -12.65 -1.96
CA ASN A 109 -9.92 -12.65 -0.57
C ASN A 109 -9.25 -13.96 -0.12
N HIS A 110 -8.57 -14.66 -1.01
CA HIS A 110 -7.95 -15.94 -0.67
C HIS A 110 -6.74 -15.70 0.25
N VAL A 111 -6.93 -15.99 1.54
CA VAL A 111 -6.04 -15.56 2.65
C VAL A 111 -4.58 -15.97 2.41
N ARG A 112 -4.32 -17.20 1.97
CA ARG A 112 -2.95 -17.68 1.71
C ARG A 112 -2.25 -16.91 0.59
N ARG A 113 -2.94 -16.66 -0.53
CA ARG A 113 -2.39 -15.91 -1.67
C ARG A 113 -2.13 -14.45 -1.29
N ARG A 114 -3.05 -13.87 -0.52
CA ARG A 114 -2.90 -12.53 0.04
C ARG A 114 -1.67 -12.45 0.96
N ALA A 115 -1.53 -13.38 1.89
CA ALA A 115 -0.40 -13.42 2.82
C ALA A 115 0.94 -13.55 2.07
N VAL A 116 1.02 -14.41 1.05
CA VAL A 116 2.23 -14.55 0.22
C VAL A 116 2.59 -13.25 -0.50
N ALA A 117 1.62 -12.58 -1.14
CA ALA A 117 1.87 -11.31 -1.81
C ALA A 117 2.30 -10.21 -0.82
N PHE A 118 1.69 -10.17 0.37
CA PHE A 118 2.08 -9.25 1.44
C PHE A 118 3.53 -9.50 1.89
N MET A 119 3.86 -10.74 2.22
CA MET A 119 5.19 -11.11 2.72
C MET A 119 6.28 -10.90 1.67
N ALA A 120 6.01 -11.20 0.40
CA ALA A 120 6.92 -10.89 -0.69
C ALA A 120 7.19 -9.38 -0.77
N GLY A 121 6.14 -8.55 -0.69
CA GLY A 121 6.28 -7.09 -0.69
C GLY A 121 7.06 -6.57 0.52
N ALA A 122 6.80 -7.12 1.71
CA ALA A 122 7.52 -6.80 2.93
C ALA A 122 9.01 -7.15 2.81
N MET A 123 9.34 -8.31 2.25
CA MET A 123 10.72 -8.74 2.04
C MET A 123 11.46 -7.83 1.05
N VAL A 124 10.82 -7.46 -0.07
CA VAL A 124 11.39 -6.51 -1.03
C VAL A 124 11.69 -5.18 -0.36
N LEU A 125 10.74 -4.64 0.43
CA LEU A 125 10.93 -3.39 1.15
C LEU A 125 12.05 -3.49 2.20
N ALA A 126 12.15 -4.62 2.91
CA ALA A 126 13.23 -4.87 3.86
C ALA A 126 14.60 -4.89 3.16
N VAL A 127 14.70 -5.53 2.00
CA VAL A 127 15.92 -5.52 1.18
C VAL A 127 16.27 -4.11 0.72
N MET A 128 15.28 -3.31 0.30
CA MET A 128 15.52 -1.90 -0.08
C MET A 128 16.10 -1.09 1.09
N TRP A 129 15.55 -1.25 2.29
CA TRP A 129 16.06 -0.59 3.50
C TRP A 129 17.46 -1.08 3.88
N LEU A 130 17.72 -2.39 3.79
CA LEU A 130 19.04 -2.96 4.05
C LEU A 130 20.09 -2.39 3.08
N LEU A 131 19.79 -2.37 1.78
CA LEU A 131 20.69 -1.80 0.77
C LEU A 131 20.96 -0.32 1.03
N PHE A 132 19.93 0.45 1.38
CA PHE A 132 20.10 1.86 1.72
C PHE A 132 20.96 2.04 2.98
N MET A 133 20.70 1.26 4.04
CA MET A 133 21.49 1.29 5.27
C MET A 133 22.97 0.97 5.00
N LEU A 134 23.26 -0.09 4.26
CA LEU A 134 24.63 -0.47 3.90
C LEU A 134 25.31 0.64 3.09
N ARG A 135 24.60 1.29 2.16
CA ARG A 135 25.16 2.43 1.42
C ARG A 135 25.51 3.59 2.33
N ILE A 136 24.64 3.94 3.27
CA ILE A 136 24.92 5.06 4.18
C ILE A 136 26.11 4.75 5.11
N LEU A 137 26.22 3.51 5.60
CA LEU A 137 27.27 3.14 6.55
C LEU A 137 28.64 2.91 5.90
N PHE A 138 28.69 2.48 4.65
CA PHE A 138 29.93 2.07 3.98
C PHE A 138 30.34 2.94 2.78
N ALA A 139 29.50 3.91 2.38
CA ALA A 139 29.84 4.88 1.32
C ALA A 139 30.26 6.25 1.87
N SER A 140 30.53 6.35 3.18
CA SER A 140 31.17 7.47 3.87
C SER A 140 32.68 7.31 3.91
#